data_AF-A0A7W5S738-F1
#
_entry.id   AF-A0A7W5S738-F1
#
_cell.length_a   1.000
_cell.length_b   1.000
_cell.length_c   1.000
_cell.angle_alpha   90.00
_cell.angle_beta   90.00
_cell.angle_gamma   90.00
#
_symmetry.space_group_name_H-M   'P 1'
#
loop_
_entity.id
_entity.type
_entity.pdbx_description
1 polymer ?
#
loop_
_entity_poly.entity_id
_entity_poly.type
_entity_poly.pdbx_seq_one_letter_code
_entity_poly.pdbx_strand_id
1 'polypeptide(L)'
;MMLLLIAAAVQAATPAKTVPGDTTKAPATLGPIGKQAMPARGCAAYLWSTGDRALVAMATADSARLRLAVDGKPVDYARVDEAGPGGYGFAGVTTYRGGDLTVALDMTIVTREDLASGAMVPNATLRLERPGRDTIVLPVAGMIGCV
;
A
#
# COMPACT_ATOMS: atom_id res chain seq x y z
N MET A 1 50.31 -25.42 51.61
CA MET A 1 49.05 -25.50 50.85
C MET A 1 48.41 -24.11 50.89
N MET A 2 48.48 -23.37 49.78
CA MET A 2 48.16 -21.94 49.70
C MET A 2 46.68 -21.75 49.35
N LEU A 3 45.89 -21.12 50.22
CA LEU A 3 44.49 -20.78 49.99
C LEU A 3 44.40 -19.56 49.05
N LEU A 4 43.82 -19.73 47.86
CA LEU A 4 43.44 -18.63 46.97
C LEU A 4 42.07 -18.07 47.38
N LEU A 5 42.02 -16.77 47.68
CA LEU A 5 40.81 -15.98 47.83
C LEU A 5 40.35 -15.48 46.45
N ILE A 6 39.15 -15.88 46.02
CA ILE A 6 38.52 -15.44 44.77
C ILE A 6 37.66 -14.21 45.08
N ALA A 7 38.00 -13.06 44.48
CA ALA A 7 37.21 -11.84 44.56
C ALA A 7 36.06 -11.88 43.53
N ALA A 8 34.81 -11.83 44.01
CA ALA A 8 33.62 -11.70 43.17
C ALA A 8 33.35 -10.22 42.86
N ALA A 9 33.50 -9.81 41.61
CA ALA A 9 33.09 -8.48 41.14
C ALA A 9 31.59 -8.51 40.81
N VAL A 10 30.78 -7.81 41.61
CA VAL A 10 29.37 -7.56 41.32
C VAL A 10 29.28 -6.41 40.31
N GLN A 11 28.97 -6.72 39.06
CA GLN A 11 28.59 -5.71 38.07
C GLN A 11 27.14 -5.30 38.32
N ALA A 12 26.91 -4.07 38.80
CA ALA A 12 25.59 -3.48 38.85
C ALA A 12 25.17 -3.12 37.41
N ALA A 13 24.19 -3.86 36.87
CA ALA A 13 23.57 -3.52 35.59
C ALA A 13 22.76 -2.23 35.74
N THR A 14 23.12 -1.20 34.98
CA THR A 14 22.32 0.02 34.83
C THR A 14 20.97 -0.35 34.19
N PRO A 15 19.84 0.14 34.73
CA PRO A 15 18.54 -0.07 34.07
C PRO A 15 18.54 0.64 32.72
N ALA A 16 18.31 -0.12 31.66
CA ALA A 16 18.16 0.43 30.32
C ALA A 16 16.96 1.38 30.30
N LYS A 17 17.18 2.63 29.84
CA LYS A 17 16.09 3.57 29.53
C LYS A 17 15.21 2.95 28.45
N THR A 18 13.95 2.71 28.78
CA THR A 18 12.92 2.38 27.80
C THR A 18 12.73 3.59 26.89
N VAL A 19 13.08 3.45 25.61
CA VAL A 19 12.75 4.44 24.58
C VAL A 19 11.25 4.28 24.27
N PRO A 20 10.44 5.34 24.33
CA PRO A 20 9.07 5.30 23.83
C PRO A 20 9.08 4.98 22.34
N GLY A 21 8.66 3.77 21.97
CA GLY A 21 8.75 3.28 20.60
C GLY A 21 8.71 1.76 20.49
N ASP A 22 7.95 1.09 21.36
CA ASP A 22 7.68 -0.33 21.18
C ASP A 22 6.74 -0.50 19.97
N THR A 23 7.37 -0.65 18.80
CA THR A 23 6.77 -0.74 17.46
C THR A 23 6.54 -2.19 17.06
N THR A 24 6.39 -3.11 18.03
CA THR A 24 6.28 -4.56 17.76
C THR A 24 5.06 -4.97 16.93
N LYS A 25 4.14 -4.05 16.64
CA LYS A 25 3.27 -4.18 15.47
C LYS A 25 3.81 -3.29 14.37
N ALA A 26 4.59 -3.89 13.46
CA ALA A 26 5.01 -3.25 12.23
C ALA A 26 3.80 -2.52 11.60
N PRO A 27 3.97 -1.28 11.08
CA PRO A 27 2.89 -0.61 10.38
C PRO A 27 2.36 -1.59 9.34
N ALA A 28 1.07 -1.92 9.38
CA ALA A 28 0.46 -2.92 8.52
C ALA A 28 0.94 -2.67 7.08
N THR A 29 1.90 -3.48 6.65
CA THR A 29 2.63 -3.21 5.42
C THR A 29 1.67 -3.52 4.29
N LEU A 30 1.59 -2.60 3.33
CA LEU A 30 0.92 -2.93 2.09
C LEU A 30 1.75 -4.01 1.41
N GLY A 31 1.21 -5.21 1.35
CA GLY A 31 1.86 -6.37 0.77
C GLY A 31 1.60 -6.46 -0.74
N PRO A 32 2.35 -7.33 -1.44
CA PRO A 32 2.03 -7.66 -2.82
C PRO A 32 0.67 -8.36 -2.91
N ILE A 33 -0.11 -8.03 -3.94
CA ILE A 33 -1.38 -8.72 -4.26
C ILE A 33 -1.17 -9.95 -5.16
N GLY A 34 0.07 -10.20 -5.60
CA GLY A 34 0.40 -11.24 -6.58
C GLY A 34 -0.14 -10.91 -7.98
N LYS A 35 0.11 -11.80 -8.95
CA LYS A 35 -0.34 -11.60 -10.34
C LYS A 35 -1.87 -11.46 -10.39
N GLN A 36 -2.33 -10.42 -11.08
CA GLN A 36 -3.76 -10.18 -11.30
C GLN A 36 -4.16 -10.51 -12.75
N ALA A 37 -5.42 -10.89 -12.92
CA ALA A 37 -6.02 -11.11 -14.25
C ALA A 37 -6.61 -9.81 -14.81
N MET A 38 -6.82 -9.77 -16.13
CA MET A 38 -7.63 -8.73 -16.79
C MET A 38 -9.10 -8.92 -16.43
N PRO A 39 -9.87 -7.85 -16.12
CA PRO A 39 -11.31 -7.99 -15.97
C PRO A 39 -11.96 -8.43 -17.29
N ALA A 40 -13.11 -9.08 -17.20
CA ALA A 40 -13.86 -9.54 -18.37
C ALA A 40 -14.51 -8.39 -19.17
N ARG A 41 -14.57 -7.19 -18.60
CA ARG A 41 -15.12 -5.97 -19.21
C ARG A 41 -14.49 -4.72 -18.59
N GLY A 42 -14.45 -3.64 -19.35
CA GLY A 42 -13.95 -2.35 -18.89
C GLY A 42 -12.44 -2.34 -18.68
N CYS A 43 -11.97 -1.44 -17.83
CA CYS A 43 -10.56 -1.20 -17.60
C CYS A 43 -10.11 -1.56 -16.17
N ALA A 44 -8.83 -1.91 -16.02
CA ALA A 44 -8.16 -2.05 -14.74
C ALA A 44 -6.85 -1.28 -14.71
N ALA A 45 -6.60 -0.55 -13.62
CA ALA A 45 -5.31 0.05 -13.30
C ALA A 45 -4.50 -0.91 -12.42
N TYR A 46 -3.34 -1.34 -12.91
CA TYR A 46 -2.38 -2.16 -12.17
C TYR A 46 -1.28 -1.25 -11.64
N LEU A 47 -1.04 -1.27 -10.33
CA LEU A 47 -0.20 -0.29 -9.66
C LEU A 47 0.89 -0.98 -8.84
N TRP A 48 2.14 -0.67 -9.19
CA TRP A 48 3.33 -1.17 -8.55
C TRP A 48 3.93 -0.12 -7.62
N SER A 49 4.43 -0.57 -6.47
CA SER A 49 5.28 0.25 -5.60
C SER A 49 6.49 0.76 -6.36
N THR A 50 6.82 2.04 -6.22
CA THR A 50 7.99 2.62 -6.91
C THR A 50 9.31 2.21 -6.25
N GLY A 51 9.28 1.79 -4.98
CA GLY A 51 10.47 1.40 -4.22
C GLY A 51 10.97 0.00 -4.58
N ASP A 52 10.12 -1.02 -4.39
CA ASP A 52 10.47 -2.43 -4.56
C ASP A 52 9.84 -3.10 -5.79
N ARG A 53 9.04 -2.34 -6.57
CA ARG A 53 8.35 -2.82 -7.78
C ARG A 53 7.37 -3.98 -7.53
N ALA A 54 6.92 -4.18 -6.30
CA ALA A 54 5.84 -5.13 -6.01
C ALA A 54 4.51 -4.62 -6.59
N LEU A 55 3.69 -5.51 -7.17
CA LEU A 55 2.31 -5.18 -7.53
C LEU A 55 1.49 -5.11 -6.25
N VAL A 56 1.08 -3.90 -5.85
CA VAL A 56 0.47 -3.64 -4.53
C VAL A 56 -1.00 -3.27 -4.61
N ALA A 57 -1.47 -2.84 -5.79
CA ALA A 57 -2.88 -2.53 -5.99
C ALA A 57 -3.36 -2.83 -7.40
N MET A 58 -4.66 -3.15 -7.50
CA MET A 58 -5.39 -3.19 -8.76
C MET A 58 -6.72 -2.49 -8.57
N ALA A 59 -6.95 -1.40 -9.30
CA ALA A 59 -8.24 -0.72 -9.34
C ALA A 59 -9.02 -1.16 -10.58
N THR A 60 -10.33 -1.37 -10.44
CA THR A 60 -11.23 -1.76 -11.52
C THR A 60 -12.26 -0.67 -11.77
N ALA A 61 -12.40 -0.25 -13.03
CA ALA A 61 -13.33 0.79 -13.42
C ALA A 61 -14.79 0.34 -13.23
N ASP A 62 -15.17 -0.78 -13.85
CA ASP A 62 -16.55 -1.26 -13.93
C ASP A 62 -17.09 -1.80 -12.60
N SER A 63 -16.33 -2.62 -11.88
CA SER A 63 -16.74 -3.14 -10.57
C SER A 63 -16.54 -2.14 -9.43
N ALA A 64 -15.93 -0.99 -9.71
CA ALA A 64 -15.65 0.06 -8.74
C ALA A 64 -14.94 -0.47 -7.47
N ARG A 65 -13.98 -1.38 -7.67
CA ARG A 65 -13.19 -2.00 -6.59
C ARG A 65 -11.72 -1.65 -6.68
N LEU A 66 -11.11 -1.45 -5.53
CA LEU A 66 -9.66 -1.43 -5.34
C LEU A 66 -9.24 -2.68 -4.58
N ARG A 67 -8.38 -3.51 -5.17
CA ARG A 67 -7.76 -4.65 -4.49
C ARG A 67 -6.45 -4.23 -3.84
N LEU A 68 -6.29 -4.54 -2.56
CA LEU A 68 -5.05 -4.32 -1.79
C LEU A 68 -4.76 -5.50 -0.88
N ALA A 69 -3.50 -5.76 -0.57
CA ALA A 69 -3.12 -6.70 0.49
C ALA A 69 -2.70 -5.93 1.74
N VAL A 70 -3.60 -5.82 2.72
CA VAL A 70 -3.27 -5.28 4.04
C VAL A 70 -3.05 -6.46 4.97
N ASP A 71 -1.92 -6.48 5.69
CA ASP A 71 -1.52 -7.62 6.54
C ASP A 71 -1.41 -8.95 5.76
N GLY A 72 -0.99 -8.86 4.49
CA GLY A 72 -0.68 -10.02 3.64
C GLY A 72 -1.88 -10.73 3.00
N LYS A 73 -3.11 -10.23 3.16
CA LYS A 73 -4.30 -10.80 2.52
C LYS A 73 -4.93 -9.84 1.52
N PRO A 74 -5.08 -10.23 0.23
CA PRO A 74 -5.81 -9.44 -0.74
C PRO A 74 -7.29 -9.26 -0.36
N VAL A 75 -7.75 -8.02 -0.34
CA VAL A 75 -9.13 -7.62 -0.04
C VAL A 75 -9.56 -6.54 -1.03
N ASP A 76 -10.83 -6.58 -1.43
CA ASP A 76 -11.44 -5.60 -2.34
C ASP A 76 -12.24 -4.54 -1.57
N TYR A 77 -11.84 -3.28 -1.73
CA TYR A 77 -12.47 -2.10 -1.14
C TYR A 77 -13.41 -1.47 -2.16
N ALA A 78 -14.60 -1.05 -1.72
CA ALA A 78 -15.59 -0.44 -2.59
C ALA A 78 -15.31 1.05 -2.74
N ARG A 79 -15.43 1.56 -3.97
CA ARG A 79 -15.41 3.00 -4.23
C ARG A 79 -16.56 3.67 -3.48
N VAL A 80 -16.27 4.81 -2.86
CA VAL A 80 -17.26 5.62 -2.13
C VAL A 80 -17.30 7.07 -2.60
N ASP A 81 -16.24 7.55 -3.26
CA ASP A 81 -16.17 8.91 -3.78
C ASP A 81 -15.17 9.01 -4.94
N GLU A 82 -15.38 9.98 -5.82
CA GLU A 82 -14.52 10.29 -6.98
C GLU A 82 -14.49 11.79 -7.26
N ALA A 83 -13.31 12.30 -7.60
CA ALA A 83 -13.12 13.71 -7.89
C ALA A 83 -12.04 13.96 -8.97
N GLY A 84 -12.18 15.10 -9.64
CA GLY A 84 -11.20 15.60 -10.59
C GLY A 84 -11.23 14.91 -11.97
N PRO A 85 -10.48 15.45 -12.94
CA PRO A 85 -10.39 14.89 -14.27
C PRO A 85 -9.74 13.50 -14.24
N GLY A 86 -10.21 12.61 -15.11
CA GLY A 86 -9.69 11.25 -15.23
C GLY A 86 -9.91 10.69 -16.64
N GLY A 87 -9.86 9.35 -16.77
CA GLY A 87 -10.01 8.67 -18.05
C GLY A 87 -10.10 7.15 -17.85
N TYR A 88 -10.53 6.44 -18.88
CA TYR A 88 -10.62 4.96 -18.89
C TYR A 88 -11.48 4.40 -17.73
N GLY A 89 -12.51 5.14 -17.33
CA GLY A 89 -13.41 4.76 -16.24
C GLY A 89 -12.89 5.02 -14.81
N PHE A 90 -11.79 5.78 -14.68
CA PHE A 90 -11.25 6.25 -13.42
C PHE A 90 -11.33 7.77 -13.32
N ALA A 91 -11.54 8.29 -12.10
CA ALA A 91 -11.29 9.70 -11.77
C ALA A 91 -9.81 9.94 -11.41
N GLY A 92 -9.41 11.22 -11.35
CA GLY A 92 -8.06 11.61 -10.92
C GLY A 92 -7.80 11.24 -9.45
N VAL A 93 -8.79 11.45 -8.59
CA VAL A 93 -8.78 10.97 -7.20
C VAL A 93 -9.99 10.09 -6.97
N THR A 94 -9.78 8.91 -6.39
CA THR A 94 -10.84 7.98 -6.02
C THR A 94 -10.67 7.53 -4.58
N THR A 95 -11.73 7.62 -3.80
CA THR A 95 -11.76 7.11 -2.42
C THR A 95 -12.45 5.76 -2.36
N TYR A 96 -11.81 4.81 -1.69
CA TYR A 96 -12.31 3.47 -1.44
C TYR A 96 -12.43 3.22 0.06
N ARG A 97 -13.39 2.39 0.47
CA ARG A 97 -13.61 2.06 1.87
C ARG A 97 -14.02 0.61 2.06
N GLY A 98 -13.65 0.05 3.21
CA GLY A 98 -14.00 -1.31 3.62
C GLY A 98 -13.51 -1.57 5.05
N GLY A 99 -14.42 -2.01 5.93
CA GLY A 99 -14.15 -2.04 7.36
C GLY A 99 -13.71 -0.65 7.87
N ASP A 100 -12.62 -0.62 8.63
CA ASP A 100 -12.06 0.61 9.20
C ASP A 100 -11.01 1.29 8.29
N LEU A 101 -10.75 0.75 7.09
CA LEU A 101 -9.79 1.31 6.15
C LEU A 101 -10.47 2.24 5.16
N THR A 102 -9.94 3.45 5.06
CA THR A 102 -10.20 4.38 3.94
C THR A 102 -8.94 4.48 3.11
N VAL A 103 -9.07 4.42 1.78
CA VAL A 103 -7.96 4.52 0.84
C VAL A 103 -8.26 5.58 -0.20
N ALA A 104 -7.42 6.59 -0.32
CA ALA A 104 -7.45 7.52 -1.45
C ALA A 104 -6.38 7.09 -2.47
N LEU A 105 -6.81 6.91 -3.71
CA LEU A 105 -5.96 6.69 -4.87
C LEU A 105 -5.97 7.94 -5.72
N ASP A 106 -4.84 8.62 -5.78
CA ASP A 106 -4.60 9.78 -6.64
C ASP A 106 -3.74 9.32 -7.83
N MET A 107 -4.20 9.53 -9.06
CA MET A 107 -3.55 9.08 -10.29
C MET A 107 -3.40 10.21 -11.30
N THR A 108 -2.21 10.28 -11.89
CA THR A 108 -2.03 10.93 -13.19
C THR A 108 -2.15 9.89 -14.29
N ILE A 109 -3.11 10.04 -15.19
CA ILE A 109 -3.33 9.13 -16.32
C ILE A 109 -2.84 9.79 -17.60
N VAL A 110 -2.00 9.09 -18.37
CA VAL A 110 -1.42 9.57 -19.62
C VAL A 110 -1.70 8.57 -20.74
N THR A 111 -2.47 9.02 -21.73
CA THR A 111 -2.65 8.29 -22.99
C THR A 111 -1.36 8.36 -23.80
N ARG A 112 -0.96 7.22 -24.38
CA ARG A 112 0.14 7.15 -25.34
C ARG A 112 -0.36 6.51 -26.62
N GLU A 113 0.15 6.99 -27.75
CA GLU A 113 -0.24 6.51 -29.07
C GLU A 113 0.20 5.05 -29.33
N ASP A 114 1.20 4.56 -28.58
CA ASP A 114 1.68 3.18 -28.65
C ASP A 114 0.91 2.20 -27.76
N LEU A 115 -0.14 2.65 -27.05
CA LEU A 115 -1.03 1.80 -26.25
C LEU A 115 -2.43 1.74 -26.87
N ALA A 116 -2.73 0.63 -27.53
CA ALA A 116 -4.00 0.45 -28.25
C ALA A 116 -5.24 0.43 -27.33
N SER A 117 -5.14 -0.21 -26.17
CA SER A 117 -6.26 -0.41 -25.24
C SER A 117 -5.85 -0.10 -23.80
N GLY A 118 -5.39 1.12 -23.55
CA GLY A 118 -4.92 1.48 -22.23
C GLY A 118 -4.27 2.85 -22.11
N ALA A 119 -3.63 3.07 -20.97
CA ALA A 119 -2.87 4.27 -20.66
C ALA A 119 -1.75 3.96 -19.66
N MET A 120 -0.79 4.88 -19.56
CA MET A 120 0.20 4.85 -18.49
C MET A 120 -0.33 5.59 -17.27
N VAL A 121 0.09 5.12 -16.09
CA VAL A 121 -0.04 5.83 -14.82
C VAL A 121 1.38 6.13 -14.33
N PRO A 122 2.06 7.15 -14.86
CA PRO A 122 3.47 7.40 -14.53
C PRO A 122 3.68 7.71 -13.06
N ASN A 123 2.71 8.39 -12.43
CA ASN A 123 2.73 8.74 -11.01
C ASN A 123 1.34 8.55 -10.42
N ALA A 124 1.30 7.95 -9.24
CA ALA A 124 0.11 7.83 -8.42
C ALA A 124 0.49 7.71 -6.94
N THR A 125 -0.46 7.98 -6.06
CA THR A 125 -0.29 7.85 -4.62
C THR A 125 -1.44 7.07 -4.02
N LEU A 126 -1.12 6.07 -3.20
CA LEU A 126 -2.06 5.43 -2.30
C LEU A 126 -1.91 6.02 -0.91
N ARG A 127 -2.96 6.66 -0.39
CA ARG A 127 -3.05 7.10 1.00
C ARG A 127 -4.00 6.19 1.76
N LEU A 128 -3.51 5.52 2.78
CA LEU A 128 -4.27 4.59 3.62
C LEU A 128 -4.45 5.18 5.01
N GLU A 129 -5.69 5.27 5.44
CA GLU A 129 -6.08 5.86 6.72
C GLU A 129 -6.87 4.83 7.54
N ARG A 130 -6.50 4.68 8.81
CA ARG A 130 -7.21 3.86 9.80
C ARG A 130 -7.29 4.60 11.13
N PRO A 131 -8.44 4.57 11.82
CA PRO A 131 -8.56 5.16 13.14
C PRO A 131 -7.49 4.67 14.12
N GLY A 132 -6.86 5.60 14.85
CA GLY A 132 -5.86 5.30 15.86
C GLY A 132 -4.54 4.72 15.33
N ARG A 133 -4.27 4.85 14.01
CA ARG A 133 -3.01 4.42 13.40
C ARG A 133 -2.44 5.49 12.48
N ASP A 134 -1.16 5.37 12.19
CA ASP A 134 -0.48 6.23 11.24
C ASP A 134 -1.11 6.13 9.85
N THR A 135 -1.15 7.28 9.17
CA THR A 135 -1.49 7.34 7.75
C THR A 135 -0.29 6.86 6.94
N ILE A 136 -0.53 5.92 6.04
CA ILE A 136 0.50 5.44 5.12
C ILE A 136 0.30 6.13 3.78
N VAL A 137 1.37 6.72 3.24
CA VAL A 137 1.40 7.30 1.89
C VAL A 137 2.42 6.51 1.09
N LEU A 138 1.95 5.78 0.07
CA LEU A 138 2.77 4.94 -0.78
C LEU A 138 2.76 5.47 -2.22
N PRO A 139 3.90 5.93 -2.74
CA PRO A 139 4.04 6.23 -4.16
C PRO A 139 3.96 4.95 -4.98
N VAL A 140 3.12 4.99 -6.01
CA VAL A 140 2.94 3.89 -6.96
C VAL A 140 2.99 4.41 -8.39
N ALA A 141 3.27 3.53 -9.33
CA ALA A 141 3.21 3.80 -10.77
C ALA A 141 2.67 2.56 -11.48
N GLY A 142 2.17 2.70 -12.70
CA GLY A 142 1.60 1.56 -13.38
C GLY A 142 0.99 1.84 -14.73
N MET A 143 0.00 1.01 -15.06
CA MET A 143 -0.64 0.99 -16.37
C MET A 143 -2.12 0.65 -16.22
N ILE A 144 -2.91 1.20 -17.13
CA ILE A 144 -4.32 0.84 -17.33
C ILE A 144 -4.39 -0.06 -18.55
N GLY A 145 -5.06 -1.21 -18.41
CA GLY A 145 -5.44 -2.08 -19.52
C GLY A 145 -6.95 -2.19 -19.62
N CYS A 146 -7.48 -2.17 -20.85
CA CYS A 146 -8.90 -2.29 -21.15
C CYS A 146 -9.14 -3.46 -22.12
N VAL A 147 -10.30 -4.09 -22.03
CA VAL A 147 -10.78 -5.12 -22.97
C VAL A 147 -11.77 -4.58 -23.98
#